data_AF-R0GJ63-F1
#
_entry.id   AF-R0GJ63-F1
#
_cell.length_a   1.000
_cell.length_b   1.000
_cell.length_c   1.000
_cell.angle_alpha   90.00
_cell.angle_beta   90.00
_cell.angle_gamma   90.00
#
_symmetry.space_group_name_H-M   'P 1'
#
loop_
_entity.id
_entity.type
_entity.pdbx_description
1 polymer ?
#
loop_
_entity_poly.entity_id
_entity_poly.type
_entity_poly.pdbx_seq_one_letter_code
_entity_poly.pdbx_strand_id
1 'polypeptide(L)'
;MCILEENSPCMVPTVEARKDGEVWQLSAMQFSKGVKKGDPTYLAFLKLDDELGEALVIPPVIEKVLEQNKDIMPPKLPEKLPPRREVDHRIELEVGAKPPAMAPYRMAPSE
;
A
#
# COMPACT_ATOMS: atom_id res chain seq x y z
N MET A 1 0.15 -19.61 -3.23
CA MET A 1 -1.02 -19.88 -4.10
C MET A 1 -1.88 -18.63 -4.11
N CYS A 2 -1.83 -17.82 -5.17
CA CYS A 2 -2.76 -16.70 -5.35
C CYS A 2 -3.86 -17.19 -6.30
N ILE A 3 -5.03 -17.53 -5.76
CA ILE A 3 -6.22 -17.80 -6.56
C ILE A 3 -6.87 -16.43 -6.76
N LEU A 4 -6.64 -15.81 -7.92
CA LEU A 4 -7.16 -14.47 -8.20
C LEU A 4 -8.51 -14.49 -8.93
N GLU A 5 -9.02 -15.66 -9.30
CA GLU A 5 -10.29 -15.78 -10.04
C GLU A 5 -11.10 -16.97 -9.52
N GLU A 6 -12.33 -16.69 -9.06
CA GLU A 6 -13.20 -17.67 -8.41
C GLU A 6 -13.77 -18.74 -9.36
N ASN A 7 -13.59 -18.60 -10.68
CA ASN A 7 -14.25 -19.46 -11.67
C ASN A 7 -13.36 -19.98 -12.83
N SER A 8 -12.04 -19.77 -12.80
CA SER A 8 -11.13 -20.30 -13.82
C SER A 8 -10.28 -21.45 -13.27
N PRO A 9 -10.06 -22.54 -14.04
CA PRO A 9 -9.20 -23.63 -13.59
C PRO A 9 -7.76 -23.13 -13.48
N CYS A 10 -7.25 -23.03 -12.25
CA CYS A 10 -5.87 -22.63 -11.98
C CYS A 10 -4.90 -23.78 -12.38
N MET A 11 -4.05 -23.50 -13.37
CA MET A 11 -3.00 -24.41 -13.85
C MET A 11 -1.63 -23.82 -13.48
N VAL A 12 -0.82 -24.58 -12.76
CA VAL A 12 0.51 -24.12 -12.30
C VAL A 12 1.59 -24.77 -13.15
N PRO A 13 2.44 -24.01 -13.87
CA PRO A 13 3.60 -24.58 -14.55
C PRO A 13 4.58 -25.14 -13.53
N THR A 14 5.11 -26.32 -13.80
CA THR A 14 6.17 -26.95 -13.02
C THR A 14 7.50 -26.84 -13.76
N VAL A 15 8.59 -26.99 -13.01
CA VAL A 15 9.95 -26.76 -13.48
C VAL A 15 10.49 -27.85 -14.41
N GLU A 16 9.78 -28.97 -14.59
CA GLU A 16 10.22 -30.07 -15.46
C GLU A 16 9.42 -30.08 -16.78
N ALA A 17 10.12 -29.97 -17.91
CA ALA A 17 9.52 -30.09 -19.24
C ALA A 17 9.50 -31.54 -19.71
N ARG A 18 8.49 -31.93 -20.51
CA ARG A 18 8.54 -33.21 -21.23
C ARG A 18 9.68 -33.21 -22.25
N LYS A 19 10.11 -34.41 -22.67
CA LYS A 19 11.12 -34.60 -23.74
C LYS A 19 10.78 -33.86 -25.05
N ASP A 20 9.52 -33.46 -25.23
CA ASP A 20 8.99 -32.80 -26.42
C ASP A 20 8.84 -31.26 -26.27
N GLY A 21 9.39 -30.66 -25.21
CA GLY A 21 9.41 -29.20 -25.02
C GLY A 21 8.14 -28.59 -24.43
N GLU A 22 7.14 -29.40 -24.07
CA GLU A 22 5.94 -28.93 -23.37
C GLU A 22 6.21 -28.71 -21.86
N VAL A 23 5.83 -27.53 -21.37
CA VAL A 23 5.86 -27.17 -19.94
C VAL A 23 4.83 -28.02 -19.20
N TRP A 24 5.26 -28.84 -18.23
CA TRP A 24 4.32 -29.60 -17.41
C TRP A 24 3.50 -28.65 -16.55
N GLN A 25 2.18 -28.81 -16.56
CA GLN A 25 1.26 -28.03 -15.73
C GLN A 25 0.55 -28.93 -14.72
N LEU A 26 0.34 -28.42 -13.51
CA LEU A 26 -0.36 -29.09 -12.42
C LEU A 26 -1.71 -28.42 -12.17
N SER A 27 -2.79 -29.19 -12.27
CA SER A 27 -4.13 -28.71 -11.89
C SER A 27 -4.40 -28.88 -10.39
N ALA A 28 -5.38 -28.14 -9.86
CA ALA A 28 -5.85 -28.31 -8.48
C ALA A 28 -6.30 -29.75 -8.16
N MET A 29 -6.92 -30.44 -9.13
CA MET A 29 -7.36 -31.82 -8.96
C MET A 29 -6.19 -32.81 -8.89
N GLN A 30 -5.12 -32.57 -9.66
CA GLN A 30 -3.91 -33.39 -9.60
C GLN A 30 -3.14 -33.14 -8.30
N PHE A 31 -3.01 -31.88 -7.90
CA PHE A 31 -2.40 -31.49 -6.62
C PHE A 31 -3.12 -32.15 -5.44
N SER A 32 -4.45 -32.01 -5.35
CA SER A 32 -5.23 -32.62 -4.26
C SER A 32 -5.15 -34.15 -4.21
N LYS A 33 -5.01 -34.82 -5.36
CA LYS A 33 -4.76 -36.27 -5.41
C LYS A 33 -3.37 -36.62 -4.90
N GLY A 34 -2.33 -35.85 -5.24
CA GLY A 34 -0.98 -36.07 -4.75
C GLY A 34 -0.87 -35.90 -3.24
N VAL A 35 -1.48 -34.83 -2.70
CA VAL A 35 -1.57 -34.60 -1.25
C VAL A 35 -2.22 -35.79 -0.54
N LYS A 36 -3.34 -36.32 -1.06
CA LYS A 36 -4.03 -37.49 -0.49
C LYS A 36 -3.21 -38.78 -0.56
N LYS A 37 -2.27 -38.88 -1.50
CA LYS A 37 -1.36 -40.02 -1.65
C LYS A 37 -0.11 -39.91 -0.79
N GLY A 38 0.10 -38.79 -0.10
CA GLY A 38 1.27 -38.55 0.72
C GLY A 38 2.47 -37.98 -0.05
N ASP A 39 2.24 -37.40 -1.23
CA ASP A 39 3.30 -36.72 -1.97
C ASP A 39 3.80 -35.49 -1.18
N PRO A 40 5.12 -35.23 -1.13
CA PRO A 40 5.69 -34.15 -0.34
C PRO A 40 5.14 -32.79 -0.81
N THR A 41 4.47 -32.11 0.11
CA THR A 41 3.76 -30.85 -0.16
C THR A 41 4.17 -29.79 0.86
N TYR A 42 4.57 -28.62 0.39
CA TYR A 42 5.02 -27.51 1.23
C TYR A 42 4.09 -26.30 1.07
N LEU A 43 3.78 -25.64 2.18
CA LEU A 43 3.05 -24.38 2.20
C LEU A 43 4.04 -23.23 2.39
N ALA A 44 4.08 -22.30 1.44
CA ALA A 44 4.80 -21.04 1.57
C ALA A 44 3.79 -19.89 1.62
N PHE A 45 3.93 -19.03 2.63
CA PHE A 45 3.19 -17.78 2.75
C PHE A 45 4.20 -16.65 2.96
N LEU A 46 3.90 -15.48 2.39
CA LEU A 46 4.68 -14.27 2.62
C LEU A 46 4.15 -13.65 3.91
N LYS A 47 5.00 -13.51 4.93
CA LYS A 47 4.74 -12.63 6.06
C LYS A 47 5.31 -11.27 5.68
N LEU A 48 4.43 -10.28 5.48
CA LEU A 48 4.86 -8.90 5.56
C LEU A 48 5.13 -8.67 7.05
N ASP A 49 6.41 -8.58 7.40
CA ASP A 49 6.77 -8.08 8.72
C ASP A 49 6.40 -6.59 8.73
N ASP A 50 5.20 -6.28 9.21
CA ASP A 50 4.82 -4.93 9.66
C ASP A 50 5.54 -4.56 10.97
N GLU A 51 6.42 -5.44 11.44
CA GLU A 51 7.41 -5.07 12.43
C GLU A 51 8.34 -4.05 11.76
N LEU A 52 8.28 -2.80 12.22
CA LEU A 52 9.41 -1.86 12.27
C LEU A 52 10.55 -2.52 13.09
N GLY A 53 11.03 -3.65 12.61
CA GLY A 53 11.62 -4.75 13.36
C GLY A 53 13.08 -4.95 13.01
N GLU A 54 13.76 -3.88 12.62
CA GLU A 54 15.06 -3.62 13.20
C GLU A 54 14.91 -2.26 13.85
N ALA A 55 15.15 -2.18 15.16
CA ALA A 55 15.48 -0.91 15.79
C ALA A 55 16.74 -0.43 15.07
N LEU A 56 16.56 0.30 13.97
CA LEU A 56 17.65 0.98 13.28
C LEU A 56 18.35 1.74 14.38
N VAL A 57 19.61 1.39 14.66
CA VAL A 57 20.39 2.07 15.68
C VAL A 57 20.51 3.50 15.20
N ILE A 58 19.64 4.38 15.72
CA ILE A 58 19.62 5.78 15.33
C ILE A 58 20.93 6.35 15.87
N PRO A 59 21.83 6.85 15.02
CA PRO A 59 23.04 7.50 15.50
C PRO A 59 22.66 8.64 16.46
N PRO A 60 23.41 8.86 17.56
CA PRO A 60 23.05 9.86 18.57
C PRO A 60 22.83 11.28 18.02
N VAL A 61 23.51 11.62 16.93
CA VAL A 61 23.34 12.89 16.21
C VAL A 61 21.95 13.01 15.60
N ILE A 62 21.44 11.93 14.99
CA ILE A 62 20.12 11.89 14.37
C ILE A 62 19.05 11.89 15.45
N GLU A 63 19.25 11.13 16.53
CA GLU A 63 18.33 11.12 17.67
C GLU A 63 18.14 12.53 18.23
N LYS A 64 19.24 13.25 18.48
CA LYS A 64 19.20 14.64 18.94
C LYS A 64 18.42 15.56 17.99
N VAL A 65 18.58 15.41 16.68
CA VAL A 65 17.84 16.22 15.69
C VAL A 65 16.35 15.88 15.72
N LEU A 66 16.00 14.59 15.80
CA LEU A 66 14.62 14.16 15.93
C LEU A 66 13.98 14.73 17.20
N GLU A 67 14.70 14.71 18.33
CA GLU A 67 14.23 15.28 19.59
C GLU A 67 13.96 16.78 19.52
N GLN A 68 14.85 17.52 18.85
CA GLN A 68 14.72 18.96 18.66
C GLN A 68 13.54 19.35 17.76
N ASN A 69 13.07 18.43 16.90
CA ASN A 69 12.05 18.69 15.88
C ASN A 69 10.81 17.79 16.04
N LYS A 70 10.55 17.29 17.26
CA LYS A 70 9.40 16.40 17.57
C LYS A 70 8.04 17.02 17.21
N ASP A 71 7.96 18.34 17.14
CA ASP A 71 6.78 19.14 16.84
C ASP A 71 6.48 19.31 15.34
N ILE A 72 7.42 18.98 14.44
CA ILE A 72 7.23 19.14 12.99
C ILE A 72 6.22 18.12 12.43
N MET A 73 6.15 16.91 12.99
CA MET A 73 5.28 15.83 12.50
C MET A 73 4.46 15.19 13.64
N PRO A 74 3.52 15.94 14.24
CA PRO A 74 2.69 15.41 15.31
C PRO A 74 1.66 14.41 14.74
N PRO A 75 1.23 13.40 15.52
CA PRO A 75 0.24 12.42 15.08
C PRO A 75 -1.14 13.01 14.80
N LYS A 76 -1.40 14.22 15.32
CA LYS A 76 -2.60 15.02 15.05
C LYS A 76 -2.18 16.47 14.85
N LEU A 77 -2.88 17.16 13.96
CA LEU A 77 -2.65 18.59 13.76
C LEU A 77 -2.98 19.37 15.05
N PRO A 78 -2.17 20.37 15.42
CA PRO A 78 -2.46 21.21 16.57
C PRO A 78 -3.74 22.02 16.33
N GLU A 79 -4.52 22.26 17.39
CA GLU A 79 -5.76 23.03 17.34
C GLU A 79 -5.54 24.55 17.12
N LYS A 80 -4.29 25.00 17.23
CA LYS A 80 -3.91 26.40 17.07
C LYS A 80 -3.68 26.72 15.61
N LEU A 81 -4.00 27.96 15.23
CA LEU A 81 -3.63 28.47 13.91
C LEU A 81 -2.10 28.47 13.75
N PRO A 82 -1.59 28.19 12.54
CA PRO A 82 -0.19 28.37 12.24
C PRO A 82 0.27 29.79 12.57
N PRO A 83 1.54 29.99 12.95
CA PRO A 83 2.12 31.32 13.08
C PRO A 83 1.91 32.15 11.81
N ARG A 84 1.86 33.49 11.98
CA ARG A 84 1.82 34.39 10.83
C ARG A 84 3.06 34.17 9.97
N ARG A 85 2.85 34.00 8.66
CA ARG A 85 3.93 33.90 7.69
C ARG A 85 4.59 35.27 7.51
N GLU A 86 5.89 35.25 7.23
CA GLU A 86 6.65 36.46 6.88
C GLU A 86 6.20 37.05 5.53
N VAL A 87 5.77 36.18 4.61
CA VAL A 87 5.25 36.56 3.30
C VAL A 87 3.74 36.37 3.28
N ASP A 88 3.01 37.45 2.97
CA ASP A 88 1.58 37.40 2.67
C ASP A 88 1.38 37.21 1.16
N HIS A 89 0.66 36.14 0.79
CA HIS A 89 0.39 35.82 -0.61
C HIS A 89 -0.86 36.56 -1.05
N ARG A 90 -0.67 37.78 -1.55
CA ARG A 90 -1.75 38.58 -2.12
C ARG A 90 -2.29 37.93 -3.39
N ILE A 91 -3.61 37.78 -3.47
CA ILE A 91 -4.30 37.45 -4.72
C ILE A 91 -4.47 38.77 -5.48
N GLU A 92 -3.83 38.87 -6.64
CA GLU A 92 -4.03 39.99 -7.56
C GLU A 92 -5.36 39.82 -8.29
N LEU A 93 -6.16 40.89 -8.34
CA LEU A 93 -7.45 40.89 -9.02
C LEU A 93 -7.38 41.80 -10.23
N GLU A 94 -7.95 41.35 -11.34
CA GLU A 94 -8.21 42.22 -12.49
C GLU A 94 -9.25 43.29 -12.10
N VAL A 95 -9.10 44.50 -12.65
CA VAL A 95 -10.00 45.61 -12.37
C VAL A 95 -11.41 45.26 -12.85
N GLY A 96 -12.38 45.25 -11.93
CA GLY A 96 -13.78 44.90 -12.22
C GLY A 96 -14.10 43.42 -12.13
N ALA A 97 -13.16 42.57 -11.69
CA ALA A 97 -13.42 41.16 -11.42
C ALA A 97 -14.52 40.99 -10.36
N LYS A 98 -15.51 40.15 -10.67
CA LYS A 98 -16.61 39.81 -9.76
C LYS A 98 -16.27 38.53 -8.99
N PRO A 99 -16.57 38.44 -7.68
CA PRO A 99 -16.37 37.20 -6.94
C PRO A 99 -17.23 36.08 -7.54
N PRO A 100 -16.72 34.85 -7.65
CA PRO A 100 -17.52 33.72 -8.10
C PRO A 100 -18.63 33.44 -7.08
N ALA A 101 -19.88 33.50 -7.54
CA ALA A 101 -21.07 33.21 -6.74
C ALA A 101 -21.85 32.09 -7.43
N MET A 102 -21.45 30.84 -7.16
CA MET A 102 -22.10 29.64 -7.72
C MET A 102 -22.73 28.84 -6.60
N ALA A 103 -23.87 28.20 -6.88
CA ALA A 103 -24.50 27.29 -5.92
C ALA A 103 -23.59 26.06 -5.69
N PRO A 104 -23.54 25.50 -4.45
CA PRO A 104 -22.82 24.26 -4.19
C PRO A 104 -23.29 23.13 -5.12
N TYR A 105 -22.37 22.26 -5.54
CA TYR A 105 -22.74 21.05 -6.26
C TYR A 105 -23.59 20.13 -5.38
N ARG A 106 -24.50 19.37 -6.01
CA ARG A 106 -25.25 18.32 -5.31
C ARG A 106 -24.31 17.20 -4.93
N MET A 107 -24.18 16.94 -3.62
CA MET A 107 -23.52 15.75 -3.11
C MET A 107 -24.50 14.57 -3.10
N ALA A 108 -23.98 13.35 -3.27
CA ALA A 108 -24.73 12.14 -2.98
C ALA A 108 -25.04 12.05 -1.47
N PRO A 109 -26.13 11.39 -1.06
CA PRO A 109 -26.38 11.09 0.35
C PRO A 109 -25.24 10.23 0.93
N SER A 110 -24.99 10.38 2.23
CA SER A 110 -24.09 9.48 2.96
C SER A 110 -24.63 8.05 2.92
N GLU A 111 -23.73 7.09 2.76
CA GLU A 111 -24.03 5.66 2.85
C GLU A 111 -24.53 5.25 4.24
#